data_AF-A0A2V8F9T5-F1
#
_entry.id   AF-A0A2V8F9T5-F1
#
_cell.length_a   1.000
_cell.length_b   1.000
_cell.length_c   1.000
_cell.angle_alpha   90.00
_cell.angle_beta   90.00
_cell.angle_gamma   90.00
#
_symmetry.space_group_name_H-M   'P 1'
#
loop_
_entity.id
_entity.type
_entity.pdbx_description
1 polymer ?
#
loop_
_entity_poly.entity_id
_entity_poly.type
_entity_poly.pdbx_seq_one_letter_code
_entity_poly.pdbx_strand_id
1 'polypeptide(L)'
;MYVTDVKPDRWRRSIRFIRAFADALSWKGDRVALALFAHLAAPQIRLTKDPNALFFFLDHLGDHSPFRLEDNPTWDTNIEEGIGWGLKLVEKDEQLFGKTKNPKGFVVITDGQAWSGDVAIALREARVRQVPVNVVGVGTGIGGLIPEAPGPDGVRPPATIRAVLDRDSLRRIAAEGGGGYFELDREPDRDIAFRIIDSVRRRAKAVEAAKAEERYEDLYWPFLFAAGVLLCAGTALLRDKTELWWQAAAAAAVSLLFVNVLR
;
A
#
# COMPACT_ATOMS: atom_id res chain seq x y z
N MET A 1 7.43 -3.22 22.76
CA MET A 1 8.58 -2.56 22.09
C MET A 1 9.82 -2.30 22.95
N TYR A 2 9.73 -2.20 24.29
CA TYR A 2 10.91 -2.00 25.17
C TYR A 2 11.75 -3.26 25.47
N VAL A 3 11.40 -4.37 24.84
CA VAL A 3 12.02 -5.69 25.06
C VAL A 3 13.42 -5.70 24.43
N THR A 4 14.38 -6.32 25.12
CA THR A 4 15.81 -6.31 24.74
C THR A 4 16.30 -7.62 24.12
N ASP A 5 15.37 -8.43 23.61
CA ASP A 5 15.67 -9.67 22.87
C ASP A 5 16.32 -9.41 21.50
N VAL A 6 16.19 -8.18 20.99
CA VAL A 6 17.01 -7.61 19.91
C VAL A 6 17.76 -6.40 20.44
N LYS A 7 18.97 -6.14 19.93
CA LYS A 7 19.83 -5.07 20.46
C LYS A 7 19.56 -3.70 19.80
N PRO A 8 19.56 -2.61 20.57
CA PRO A 8 19.56 -2.55 22.04
C PRO A 8 18.18 -2.92 22.63
N ASP A 9 17.10 -2.60 21.92
CA ASP A 9 15.72 -3.00 22.19
C ASP A 9 14.91 -2.97 20.87
N ARG A 10 13.70 -3.57 20.85
CA ARG A 10 12.85 -3.66 19.65
C ARG A 10 12.48 -2.27 19.09
N TRP A 11 12.27 -1.27 19.95
CA TRP A 11 11.94 0.09 19.54
C TRP A 11 13.08 0.73 18.73
N ARG A 12 14.26 0.85 19.34
CA ARG A 12 15.44 1.46 18.71
C ARG A 12 15.87 0.67 17.49
N ARG A 13 15.71 -0.66 17.50
CA ARG A 13 15.93 -1.51 16.32
C ARG A 13 15.01 -1.15 15.17
N SER A 14 13.74 -0.88 15.45
CA SER A 14 12.74 -0.45 14.46
C SER A 14 13.05 0.93 13.91
N ILE A 15 13.44 1.90 14.76
CA ILE A 15 13.85 3.24 14.31
C ILE A 15 15.08 3.17 13.38
N ARG A 16 16.07 2.32 13.69
CA ARG A 16 17.21 2.08 12.79
C ARG A 16 16.78 1.54 11.44
N PHE A 17 15.84 0.59 11.41
CA PHE A 17 15.29 0.09 10.15
C PHE A 17 14.56 1.21 9.37
N ILE A 18 13.75 2.05 10.03
CA ILE A 18 13.06 3.16 9.37
C ILE A 18 14.08 4.14 8.76
N ARG A 19 15.21 4.39 9.44
CA ARG A 19 16.32 5.19 8.89
C ARG A 19 16.91 4.54 7.62
N ALA A 20 17.22 3.24 7.66
CA ALA A 20 17.71 2.52 6.48
C ALA A 20 16.67 2.49 5.34
N PHE A 21 15.38 2.42 5.67
CA PHE A 21 14.29 2.50 4.72
C PHE A 21 14.23 3.89 4.07
N ALA A 22 14.36 4.95 4.87
CA ALA A 22 14.41 6.33 4.40
C ALA A 22 15.60 6.59 3.45
N ASP A 23 16.77 6.01 3.73
CA ASP A 23 17.95 6.08 2.86
C ASP A 23 17.75 5.37 1.51
N ALA A 24 16.88 4.35 1.46
CA ALA A 24 16.57 3.62 0.23
C ALA A 24 15.56 4.33 -0.69
N LEU A 25 14.89 5.39 -0.20
CA LEU A 25 13.93 6.15 -0.98
C LEU A 25 14.61 7.13 -1.95
N SER A 26 13.96 7.40 -3.08
CA SER A 26 14.52 8.31 -4.09
C SER A 26 14.38 9.79 -3.72
N TRP A 27 13.41 10.15 -2.87
CA TRP A 27 13.04 11.54 -2.48
C TRP A 27 12.68 12.53 -3.60
N LYS A 28 12.86 12.18 -4.88
CA LYS A 28 12.46 12.99 -6.04
C LYS A 28 10.96 12.93 -6.35
N GLY A 29 10.23 12.02 -5.71
CA GLY A 29 8.80 11.80 -5.93
C GLY A 29 8.14 10.96 -4.84
N ASP A 30 8.93 10.14 -4.14
CA ASP A 30 8.48 9.38 -2.97
C ASP A 30 8.05 10.34 -1.84
N ARG A 31 6.94 9.99 -1.18
CA ARG A 31 6.42 10.70 -0.02
C ARG A 31 6.29 9.73 1.14
N VAL A 32 6.63 10.17 2.34
CA VAL A 32 6.53 9.37 3.56
C VAL A 32 5.74 10.11 4.61
N ALA A 33 4.96 9.34 5.38
CA ALA A 33 4.36 9.78 6.63
C ALA A 33 4.72 8.74 7.69
N LEU A 34 4.72 9.16 8.96
CA LEU A 34 5.06 8.30 10.08
C LEU A 34 4.01 8.48 11.18
N ALA A 35 3.43 7.37 11.61
CA ALA A 35 2.65 7.30 12.84
C ALA A 35 3.17 6.16 13.69
N LEU A 36 3.08 6.36 15.00
CA LEU A 36 3.30 5.33 16.00
C LEU A 36 1.95 4.79 16.41
N PHE A 37 1.91 3.59 16.99
CA PHE A 37 0.69 3.04 17.54
C PHE A 37 0.96 2.17 18.76
N ALA A 38 0.01 2.20 19.68
CA ALA A 38 -0.14 1.31 20.82
C ALA A 38 -1.65 1.03 20.96
N HIS A 39 -2.32 1.49 22.01
CA HIS A 39 -3.80 1.52 22.06
C HIS A 39 -4.40 2.41 20.95
N LEU A 40 -3.76 3.55 20.67
CA LEU A 40 -4.18 4.54 19.67
C LEU A 40 -3.06 4.81 18.67
N ALA A 41 -3.42 5.28 17.48
CA ALA A 41 -2.46 5.83 16.52
C ALA A 41 -2.05 7.26 16.91
N ALA A 42 -0.74 7.50 17.00
CA ALA A 42 -0.11 8.78 17.32
C ALA A 42 0.71 9.28 16.11
N PRO A 43 0.15 10.17 15.27
CA PRO A 43 0.82 10.69 14.08
C PRO A 43 2.03 11.54 14.47
N GLN A 44 3.20 11.24 13.90
CA GLN A 44 4.43 12.00 14.13
C GLN A 44 4.71 12.95 12.96
N ILE A 45 4.54 12.44 11.74
CA ILE A 45 4.88 13.18 10.52
C ILE A 45 3.75 13.00 9.51
N ARG A 46 3.24 14.13 9.02
CA ARG A 46 2.33 14.14 7.86
C ARG A 46 3.10 13.77 6.59
N LEU A 47 2.36 13.46 5.52
CA LEU A 47 2.95 13.10 4.24
C LEU A 47 3.91 14.18 3.72
N THR A 48 5.20 13.87 3.65
CA THR A 48 6.29 14.80 3.28
C THR A 48 7.20 14.21 2.21
N LYS A 49 7.82 15.09 1.42
CA LYS A 49 8.92 14.78 0.47
C LYS A 49 10.28 15.19 1.02
N ASP A 50 10.33 15.77 2.22
CA ASP A 50 11.55 16.27 2.81
C ASP A 50 12.22 15.17 3.67
N PRO A 51 13.40 14.64 3.26
CA PRO A 51 14.15 13.70 4.07
C PRO A 51 14.59 14.29 5.40
N ASN A 52 14.92 15.59 5.44
CA ASN A 52 15.43 16.23 6.66
C ASN A 52 14.36 16.27 7.74
N ALA A 53 13.12 16.59 7.36
CA ALA A 53 11.97 16.49 8.26
C ALA A 53 11.84 15.09 8.85
N LEU A 54 11.92 14.03 8.03
CA LEU A 54 11.86 12.65 8.53
C LEU A 54 13.00 12.34 9.49
N PHE A 55 14.24 12.60 9.10
CA PHE A 55 15.41 12.29 9.93
C PHE A 55 15.43 13.05 11.25
N PHE A 56 14.98 14.31 11.28
CA PHE A 56 14.83 15.10 12.50
C PHE A 56 13.92 14.42 13.53
N PHE A 57 12.76 13.91 13.11
CA PHE A 57 11.87 13.16 13.99
C PHE A 57 12.46 11.80 14.38
N LEU A 58 13.14 11.11 13.46
CA LEU A 58 13.80 9.83 13.77
C LEU A 58 14.95 9.97 14.75
N ASP A 59 15.66 11.10 14.77
CA ASP A 59 16.69 11.40 15.78
C ASP A 59 16.03 11.46 17.17
N HIS A 60 14.93 12.20 17.31
CA HIS A 60 14.22 12.31 18.59
C HIS A 60 13.60 10.98 19.04
N LEU A 61 12.98 10.24 18.12
CA LEU A 61 12.39 8.93 18.42
C LEU A 61 13.45 7.83 18.64
N GLY A 62 14.68 8.03 18.17
CA GLY A 62 15.77 7.07 18.33
C GLY A 62 16.23 6.89 19.76
N ASP A 63 16.10 7.92 20.59
CA ASP A 63 16.53 7.87 21.99
C ASP A 63 15.56 7.07 22.86
N HIS A 64 14.26 7.32 22.74
CA HIS A 64 13.23 6.65 23.53
C HIS A 64 11.88 6.67 22.81
N SER A 65 11.02 5.71 23.14
CA SER A 65 9.63 5.74 22.68
C SER A 65 8.84 6.79 23.46
N PRO A 66 7.95 7.56 22.79
CA PRO A 66 7.06 8.49 23.48
C PRO A 66 5.97 7.79 24.29
N PHE A 67 5.73 6.48 24.08
CA PHE A 67 4.78 5.68 24.85
C PHE A 67 5.46 5.14 26.11
N ARG A 68 5.31 5.81 27.26
CA ARG A 68 6.01 5.41 28.48
C ARG A 68 5.38 4.14 29.05
N LEU A 69 6.19 3.26 29.64
CA LEU A 69 5.71 2.01 30.28
C LEU A 69 4.68 2.25 31.39
N GLU A 70 4.71 3.44 31.99
CA GLU A 70 3.80 3.87 33.06
C GLU A 70 2.40 4.22 32.54
N ASP A 71 2.29 4.51 31.24
CA ASP A 71 1.05 4.96 30.64
C ASP A 71 0.20 3.75 30.22
N ASN A 72 -1.04 3.67 30.70
CA ASN A 72 -1.99 2.61 30.35
C ASN A 72 -2.09 2.32 28.83
N PRO A 73 -2.10 3.32 27.92
CA PRO A 73 -2.18 3.08 26.48
C PRO A 73 -0.98 2.33 25.87
N THR A 74 0.14 2.23 26.58
CA THR A 74 1.39 1.62 26.09
C THR A 74 1.33 0.09 26.07
N TRP A 75 0.47 -0.50 26.91
CA TRP A 75 0.38 -1.96 27.09
C TRP A 75 -0.46 -2.66 26.03
N ASP A 76 -1.22 -1.90 25.25
CA ASP A 76 -2.08 -2.40 24.19
C ASP A 76 -1.40 -2.23 22.82
N THR A 77 -1.65 -3.16 21.90
CA THR A 77 -1.19 -3.13 20.52
C THR A 77 -2.39 -3.20 19.58
N ASN A 78 -2.75 -2.06 19.03
CA ASN A 78 -3.84 -1.92 18.07
C ASN A 78 -3.30 -1.60 16.67
N ILE A 79 -3.05 -2.67 15.90
CA ILE A 79 -2.57 -2.57 14.51
C ILE A 79 -3.65 -1.95 13.61
N GLU A 80 -4.92 -2.19 13.92
CA GLU A 80 -6.06 -1.67 13.16
C GLU A 80 -6.07 -0.14 13.16
N GLU A 81 -5.91 0.50 14.31
CA GLU A 81 -5.83 1.97 14.42
C GLU A 81 -4.65 2.54 13.62
N GLY A 82 -3.50 1.85 13.63
CA GLY A 82 -2.34 2.23 12.82
C GLY A 82 -2.63 2.22 11.31
N ILE A 83 -3.26 1.15 10.81
CA ILE A 83 -3.66 1.03 9.39
C ILE A 83 -4.79 2.03 9.07
N GLY A 84 -5.78 2.16 9.95
CA GLY A 84 -6.92 3.07 9.82
C GLY A 84 -6.48 4.53 9.72
N TRP A 85 -5.49 4.94 10.52
CA TRP A 85 -4.88 6.27 10.37
C TRP A 85 -4.23 6.45 8.99
N GLY A 86 -3.48 5.45 8.51
CA GLY A 86 -2.88 5.48 7.17
C GLY A 86 -3.91 5.62 6.06
N LEU A 87 -5.05 4.93 6.19
CA LEU A 87 -6.17 5.03 5.25
C LEU A 87 -6.81 6.42 5.26
N LYS A 88 -7.03 6.99 6.45
CA LYS A 88 -7.53 8.36 6.61
C LYS A 88 -6.56 9.38 6.00
N LEU A 89 -5.25 9.19 6.17
CA LEU A 89 -4.23 10.04 5.57
C LEU A 89 -4.30 10.01 4.03
N VAL A 90 -4.40 8.81 3.45
CA VAL A 90 -4.55 8.65 1.99
C VAL A 90 -5.80 9.37 1.48
N GLU A 91 -6.91 9.20 2.17
CA GLU A 91 -8.18 9.85 1.80
C GLU A 91 -8.08 11.38 1.88
N LYS A 92 -7.45 11.90 2.93
CA LYS A 92 -7.24 13.35 3.08
C LYS A 92 -6.32 13.94 2.03
N ASP A 93 -5.26 13.22 1.64
CA ASP A 93 -4.38 13.63 0.52
C ASP A 93 -5.18 13.71 -0.79
N GLU A 94 -6.06 12.74 -1.06
CA GLU A 94 -6.93 12.74 -2.24
C GLU A 94 -7.98 13.86 -2.21
N GLN A 95 -8.55 14.18 -1.05
CA GLN A 95 -9.49 15.28 -0.89
C GLN A 95 -8.84 16.65 -1.15
N LEU A 96 -7.59 16.82 -0.71
CA LEU A 96 -6.88 18.10 -0.82
C LEU A 96 -6.22 18.32 -2.20
N PHE A 97 -5.64 17.27 -2.78
CA PHE A 97 -4.81 17.37 -3.99
C PHE A 97 -5.35 16.57 -5.19
N GLY A 98 -6.48 15.90 -5.02
CA GLY A 98 -7.05 15.01 -6.03
C GLY A 98 -6.40 13.62 -6.03
N LYS A 99 -6.99 12.70 -6.82
CA LYS A 99 -6.45 11.34 -6.96
C LYS A 99 -5.10 11.37 -7.65
N THR A 100 -4.06 10.91 -6.95
CA THR A 100 -2.71 10.78 -7.51
C THR A 100 -2.51 9.40 -8.12
N LYS A 101 -1.74 9.33 -9.22
CA LYS A 101 -1.31 8.06 -9.83
C LYS A 101 -0.13 7.41 -9.10
N ASN A 102 0.35 8.05 -8.04
CA ASN A 102 1.52 7.56 -7.33
C ASN A 102 1.18 6.25 -6.60
N PRO A 103 2.06 5.24 -6.64
CA PRO A 103 1.92 4.04 -5.84
C PRO A 103 1.75 4.41 -4.37
N LYS A 104 0.83 3.74 -3.69
CA LYS A 104 0.62 3.83 -2.24
C LYS A 104 0.95 2.48 -1.63
N GLY A 105 1.46 2.48 -0.41
CA GLY A 105 1.73 1.25 0.34
C GLY A 105 1.93 1.58 1.81
N PHE A 106 1.56 0.64 2.67
CA PHE A 106 1.83 0.74 4.10
C PHE A 106 2.97 -0.20 4.48
N VAL A 107 3.74 0.23 5.48
CA VAL A 107 4.79 -0.56 6.12
C VAL A 107 4.50 -0.56 7.61
N VAL A 108 4.06 -1.69 8.13
CA VAL A 108 3.72 -1.86 9.55
C VAL A 108 4.88 -2.59 10.22
N ILE A 109 5.49 -1.97 11.22
CA ILE A 109 6.59 -2.56 11.99
C ILE A 109 6.04 -2.94 13.37
N THR A 110 6.03 -4.23 13.69
CA THR A 110 5.46 -4.74 14.95
C THR A 110 6.03 -6.10 15.35
N ASP A 111 5.92 -6.47 16.62
CA ASP A 111 6.19 -7.84 17.10
C ASP A 111 4.97 -8.77 16.96
N GLY A 112 3.83 -8.25 16.51
CA GLY A 112 2.67 -9.03 16.09
C GLY A 112 1.75 -9.48 17.21
N GLN A 113 2.04 -9.12 18.46
CA GLN A 113 1.17 -9.40 19.60
C GLN A 113 0.02 -8.39 19.65
N ALA A 114 -0.82 -8.40 18.63
CA ALA A 114 -2.01 -7.55 18.57
C ALA A 114 -3.02 -7.98 19.64
N TRP A 115 -3.63 -6.99 20.28
CA TRP A 115 -4.66 -7.22 21.30
C TRP A 115 -6.08 -7.06 20.73
N SER A 116 -6.25 -6.31 19.63
CA SER A 116 -7.55 -6.10 18.96
C SER A 116 -7.83 -7.11 17.84
N GLY A 117 -9.09 -7.57 17.76
CA GLY A 117 -9.54 -8.64 16.87
C GLY A 117 -9.96 -8.20 15.46
N ASP A 118 -9.99 -6.90 15.16
CA ASP A 118 -10.64 -6.35 13.97
C ASP A 118 -9.67 -5.87 12.88
N VAL A 119 -8.39 -6.24 12.96
CA VAL A 119 -7.37 -5.88 11.95
C VAL A 119 -7.80 -6.26 10.52
N ALA A 120 -8.60 -7.33 10.38
CA ALA A 120 -9.13 -7.80 9.11
C ALA A 120 -10.02 -6.76 8.39
N ILE A 121 -10.73 -5.91 9.12
CA ILE A 121 -11.56 -4.83 8.54
C ILE A 121 -10.65 -3.79 7.88
N ALA A 122 -9.67 -3.27 8.63
CA ALA A 122 -8.71 -2.29 8.10
C ALA A 122 -7.89 -2.85 6.92
N LEU A 123 -7.51 -4.14 6.96
CA LEU A 123 -6.83 -4.81 5.85
C LEU A 123 -7.71 -4.90 4.60
N ARG A 124 -8.99 -5.23 4.77
CA ARG A 124 -9.95 -5.27 3.66
C ARG A 124 -10.13 -3.91 3.01
N GLU A 125 -10.24 -2.85 3.81
CA GLU A 125 -10.31 -1.48 3.30
C GLU A 125 -9.05 -1.07 2.53
N ALA A 126 -7.87 -1.41 3.06
CA ALA A 126 -6.60 -1.19 2.38
C ALA A 126 -6.55 -1.92 1.02
N ARG A 127 -7.03 -3.16 0.96
CA ARG A 127 -7.13 -3.94 -0.29
C ARG A 127 -8.06 -3.30 -1.31
N VAL A 128 -9.24 -2.85 -0.90
CA VAL A 128 -10.21 -2.17 -1.77
C VAL A 128 -9.61 -0.90 -2.36
N ARG A 129 -8.85 -0.15 -1.55
CA ARG A 129 -8.13 1.06 -1.99
C ARG A 129 -6.82 0.74 -2.74
N GLN A 130 -6.54 -0.53 -3.02
CA GLN A 130 -5.33 -1.01 -3.68
C GLN A 130 -4.02 -0.60 -2.98
N VAL A 131 -4.05 -0.42 -1.67
CA VAL A 131 -2.89 -0.07 -0.83
C VAL A 131 -2.37 -1.34 -0.15
N PRO A 132 -1.27 -1.97 -0.65
CA PRO A 132 -0.69 -3.15 -0.03
C PRO A 132 -0.14 -2.82 1.37
N VAL A 133 -0.35 -3.73 2.32
CA VAL A 133 0.19 -3.64 3.68
C VAL A 133 1.37 -4.60 3.82
N ASN A 134 2.57 -4.05 3.83
CA ASN A 134 3.80 -4.81 4.10
C ASN A 134 4.06 -4.82 5.60
N VAL A 135 4.48 -5.95 6.13
CA VAL A 135 4.66 -6.16 7.56
C VAL A 135 6.11 -6.54 7.85
N VAL A 136 6.73 -5.82 8.77
CA VAL A 136 8.11 -6.02 9.20
C VAL A 136 8.09 -6.43 10.68
N GLY A 137 8.39 -7.70 10.94
CA GLY A 137 8.49 -8.28 12.26
C GLY A 137 9.74 -7.83 13.00
N VAL A 138 9.60 -7.41 14.26
CA VAL A 138 10.73 -7.11 15.15
C VAL A 138 10.66 -7.96 16.42
N GLY A 139 11.78 -8.58 16.79
CA GLY A 139 11.85 -9.45 17.95
C GLY A 139 12.24 -10.88 17.58
N THR A 140 12.24 -11.76 18.57
CA THR A 140 12.66 -13.15 18.41
C THR A 140 11.55 -14.14 18.76
N GLY A 141 11.67 -15.39 18.29
CA GLY A 141 10.71 -16.45 18.62
C GLY A 141 10.83 -16.95 20.07
N ILE A 142 12.02 -16.79 20.68
CA ILE A 142 12.22 -17.05 22.11
C ILE A 142 11.59 -15.90 22.94
N GLY A 143 11.58 -14.70 22.36
CA GLY A 143 11.07 -13.50 22.98
C GLY A 143 11.97 -12.97 24.10
N GLY A 144 11.47 -12.00 24.83
CA GLY A 144 12.14 -11.41 25.98
C GLY A 144 11.14 -10.91 27.01
N LEU A 145 11.61 -10.64 28.22
CA LEU A 145 10.78 -10.06 29.26
C LEU A 145 10.51 -8.58 28.96
N ILE A 146 9.26 -8.16 29.15
CA ILE A 146 8.87 -6.74 29.07
C ILE A 146 9.36 -6.08 30.36
N PRO A 147 10.24 -5.07 30.31
CA PRO A 147 10.68 -4.38 31.52
C PRO A 147 9.50 -3.65 32.17
N GLU A 148 9.42 -3.73 33.49
CA GLU A 148 8.45 -2.96 34.27
C GLU A 148 8.86 -1.49 34.40
N ALA A 149 7.89 -0.62 34.66
CA ALA A 149 8.18 0.75 35.06
C ALA A 149 8.96 0.78 36.39
N PRO A 150 9.91 1.72 36.60
CA PRO A 150 10.49 1.94 37.93
C PRO A 150 9.39 2.35 38.92
N GLY A 151 9.42 1.82 40.14
CA GLY A 151 8.55 2.26 41.23
C GLY A 151 8.88 3.68 41.71
N PRO A 152 8.07 4.24 42.64
CA PRO A 152 8.32 5.56 43.22
C PRO A 152 9.68 5.69 43.93
N ASP A 153 10.24 4.57 44.37
CA ASP A 153 11.56 4.42 45.00
C ASP A 153 12.70 4.26 43.97
N GLY A 154 12.39 4.27 42.68
CA GLY A 154 13.32 4.05 41.57
C GLY A 154 13.69 2.57 41.36
N VAL A 155 13.18 1.65 42.18
CA VAL A 155 13.45 0.23 42.06
C VAL A 155 12.51 -0.36 41.00
N ARG A 156 13.07 -1.08 40.03
CA ARG A 156 12.29 -1.77 39.00
C ARG A 156 11.87 -3.15 39.52
N PRO A 157 10.56 -3.47 39.59
CA PRO A 157 10.12 -4.80 39.98
C PRO A 157 10.54 -5.84 38.95
N PRO A 158 10.58 -7.13 39.33
CA PRO A 158 10.94 -8.19 38.40
C PRO A 158 9.91 -8.27 37.27
N ALA A 159 10.40 -8.30 36.03
CA ALA A 159 9.56 -8.45 34.85
C ALA A 159 8.90 -9.83 34.81
N THR A 160 7.57 -9.85 34.70
CA THR A 160 6.79 -11.10 34.73
C THR A 160 6.25 -11.49 33.36
N ILE A 161 5.97 -10.51 32.50
CA ILE A 161 5.35 -10.73 31.19
C ILE A 161 6.43 -10.93 30.12
N ARG A 162 6.26 -11.97 29.31
CA ARG A 162 7.15 -12.29 28.17
C ARG A 162 6.49 -11.89 26.86
N ALA A 163 7.19 -11.09 26.08
CA ALA A 163 6.79 -10.73 24.72
C ALA A 163 7.49 -11.62 23.69
N VAL A 164 6.75 -12.15 22.72
CA VAL A 164 7.23 -13.07 21.68
C VAL A 164 6.85 -12.53 20.31
N LEU A 165 7.72 -12.70 19.32
CA LEU A 165 7.38 -12.39 17.93
C LEU A 165 6.33 -13.38 17.39
N ASP A 166 5.11 -12.91 17.15
CA ASP A 166 4.03 -13.71 16.57
C ASP A 166 4.11 -13.71 15.03
N ARG A 167 4.93 -14.62 14.49
CA ARG A 167 5.15 -14.74 13.04
C ARG A 167 3.89 -15.13 12.28
N ASP A 168 3.02 -15.94 12.88
CA ASP A 168 1.86 -16.49 12.18
C ASP A 168 0.77 -15.43 12.03
N SER A 169 0.59 -14.57 13.04
CA SER A 169 -0.29 -13.40 12.92
C SER A 169 0.28 -12.39 11.93
N LEU A 170 1.59 -12.08 11.98
CA LEU A 170 2.22 -11.14 11.03
C LEU A 170 2.15 -11.60 9.57
N ARG A 171 2.36 -12.89 9.31
CA ARG A 171 2.22 -13.49 7.97
C ARG A 171 0.78 -13.40 7.46
N ARG A 172 -0.20 -13.67 8.33
CA ARG A 172 -1.63 -13.53 7.99
C ARG A 172 -1.97 -12.09 7.63
N ILE A 173 -1.56 -11.12 8.46
CA ILE A 173 -1.77 -9.69 8.20
C ILE A 173 -1.17 -9.27 6.86
N ALA A 174 0.08 -9.67 6.57
CA ALA A 174 0.73 -9.35 5.30
C ALA A 174 -0.02 -9.96 4.10
N ALA A 175 -0.41 -11.25 4.19
CA ALA A 175 -1.10 -11.95 3.13
C ALA A 175 -2.48 -11.34 2.83
N GLU A 176 -3.29 -11.11 3.87
CA GLU A 176 -4.60 -10.47 3.77
C GLU A 176 -4.48 -9.03 3.26
N GLY A 177 -3.48 -8.28 3.75
CA GLY A 177 -3.14 -6.94 3.30
C GLY A 177 -2.55 -6.86 1.89
N GLY A 178 -2.23 -8.00 1.25
CA GLY A 178 -1.66 -8.04 -0.10
C GLY A 178 -0.24 -7.50 -0.21
N GLY A 179 0.51 -7.50 0.88
CA GLY A 179 1.93 -7.16 0.94
C GLY A 179 2.81 -8.35 1.32
N GLY A 180 4.06 -8.07 1.63
CA GLY A 180 5.05 -9.07 2.08
C GLY A 180 5.26 -9.05 3.60
N TYR A 181 5.64 -10.21 4.14
CA TYR A 181 6.17 -10.34 5.50
C TYR A 181 7.70 -10.39 5.46
N PHE A 182 8.33 -9.61 6.33
CA PHE A 182 9.78 -9.52 6.49
C PHE A 182 10.13 -9.58 7.98
N GLU A 183 11.34 -10.00 8.33
CA GLU A 183 11.77 -10.10 9.73
C GLU A 183 13.12 -9.40 9.90
N LEU A 184 13.20 -8.44 10.82
CA LEU A 184 14.44 -7.79 11.18
C LEU A 184 15.41 -8.80 11.78
N ASP A 185 16.70 -8.59 11.54
CA ASP A 185 17.81 -9.44 12.01
C ASP A 185 17.88 -10.84 11.35
N ARG A 186 16.95 -11.17 10.44
CA ARG A 186 17.06 -12.31 9.53
C ARG A 186 17.56 -11.95 8.14
N GLU A 187 17.18 -10.77 7.67
CA GLU A 187 17.55 -10.23 6.36
C GLU A 187 18.23 -8.86 6.55
N PRO A 188 19.13 -8.45 5.65
CA PRO A 188 19.71 -7.12 5.69
C PRO A 188 18.64 -6.03 5.52
N ASP A 189 18.71 -4.97 6.34
CA ASP A 189 17.71 -3.89 6.36
C ASP A 189 17.49 -3.24 4.97
N ARG A 190 18.57 -3.06 4.21
CA ARG A 190 18.54 -2.49 2.86
C ARG A 190 17.78 -3.40 1.88
N ASP A 191 17.93 -4.71 2.01
CA ASP A 191 17.27 -5.67 1.13
C ASP A 191 15.77 -5.71 1.42
N ILE A 192 15.40 -5.69 2.71
CA ILE A 192 13.99 -5.57 3.14
C ILE A 192 13.40 -4.28 2.56
N ALA A 193 14.05 -3.13 2.76
CA ALA A 193 13.58 -1.85 2.26
C ALA A 193 13.40 -1.84 0.73
N PHE A 194 14.42 -2.33 0.00
CA PHE A 194 14.36 -2.42 -1.46
C PHE A 194 13.20 -3.32 -1.92
N ARG A 195 13.04 -4.51 -1.35
CA ARG A 195 11.95 -5.44 -1.70
C ARG A 195 10.58 -4.83 -1.47
N ILE A 196 10.39 -4.10 -0.36
CA ILE A 196 9.14 -3.40 -0.07
C ILE A 196 8.87 -2.32 -1.13
N ILE A 197 9.84 -1.42 -1.38
CA ILE A 197 9.70 -0.32 -2.35
C ILE A 197 9.42 -0.87 -3.76
N ASP A 198 10.15 -1.89 -4.17
CA ASP A 198 10.02 -2.55 -5.46
C ASP A 198 8.66 -3.27 -5.60
N SER A 199 8.19 -3.95 -4.56
CA SER A 199 6.86 -4.59 -4.55
C SER A 199 5.73 -3.58 -4.78
N VAL A 200 5.80 -2.42 -4.11
CA VAL A 200 4.81 -1.34 -4.21
C VAL A 200 4.82 -0.74 -5.61
N ARG A 201 6.01 -0.49 -6.17
CA ARG A 201 6.17 0.06 -7.54
C ARG A 201 5.69 -0.92 -8.61
N ARG A 202 6.05 -2.21 -8.52
CA ARG A 202 5.60 -3.24 -9.47
C ARG A 202 4.08 -3.40 -9.45
N ARG A 203 3.47 -3.42 -8.27
CA ARG A 203 2.02 -3.54 -8.13
C ARG A 203 1.30 -2.38 -8.80
N ALA A 204 1.77 -1.15 -8.59
CA ALA A 204 1.18 0.02 -9.26
C ALA A 204 1.31 -0.04 -10.78
N LYS A 205 2.47 -0.46 -11.31
CA LYS A 205 2.64 -0.67 -12.76
C LYS A 205 1.66 -1.71 -13.31
N ALA A 206 1.46 -2.82 -12.60
CA ALA A 206 0.51 -3.85 -13.00
C ALA A 206 -0.95 -3.34 -13.00
N VAL A 207 -1.33 -2.55 -12.00
CA VAL A 207 -2.67 -1.93 -11.95
C VAL A 207 -2.88 -0.93 -13.09
N GLU A 208 -1.88 -0.10 -13.39
CA GLU A 208 -1.97 0.84 -14.51
C GLU A 208 -2.01 0.12 -15.87
N ALA A 209 -1.27 -0.98 -16.04
CA ALA A 209 -1.31 -1.80 -17.24
C ALA A 209 -2.69 -2.45 -17.44
N ALA A 210 -3.27 -3.04 -16.39
CA ALA A 210 -4.61 -3.63 -16.46
C ALA A 210 -5.69 -2.59 -16.84
N LYS A 211 -5.60 -1.37 -16.30
CA LYS A 211 -6.49 -0.27 -16.69
C LYS A 211 -6.28 0.19 -18.14
N ALA A 212 -5.05 0.14 -18.64
CA ALA A 212 -4.76 0.50 -20.03
C ALA A 212 -5.32 -0.53 -21.00
N GLU A 213 -5.27 -1.82 -20.66
CA GLU A 213 -5.91 -2.90 -21.43
C GLU A 213 -7.43 -2.75 -21.45
N GLU A 214 -8.08 -2.48 -20.31
CA GLU A 214 -9.53 -2.19 -20.27
C GLU A 214 -9.91 -0.95 -21.09
N ARG A 215 -8.98 0.00 -21.25
CA ARG A 215 -9.19 1.24 -22.00
C ARG A 215 -8.79 1.14 -23.48
N TYR A 216 -8.43 -0.04 -23.97
CA TYR A 216 -8.47 -0.27 -25.41
C TYR A 216 -9.93 -0.19 -25.85
N GLU A 217 -10.40 1.03 -26.09
CA GLU A 217 -11.66 1.27 -26.76
C GLU A 217 -11.61 0.58 -28.12
N ASP A 218 -12.68 -0.11 -28.46
CA ASP A 218 -12.82 -0.87 -29.69
C ASP A 218 -13.01 0.11 -30.86
N LEU A 219 -11.91 0.81 -31.21
CA LEU A 219 -11.86 1.82 -32.27
C LEU A 219 -12.20 1.22 -33.64
N TYR A 220 -12.21 -0.11 -33.74
CA TYR A 220 -12.70 -0.85 -34.90
C TYR A 220 -14.06 -0.32 -35.37
N TRP A 221 -15.05 -0.16 -34.49
CA TRP A 221 -16.40 0.24 -34.89
C TRP A 221 -16.48 1.69 -35.41
N PRO A 222 -15.91 2.70 -34.73
CA PRO A 222 -15.81 4.06 -35.27
C PRO A 222 -15.08 4.13 -36.61
N PHE A 223 -13.95 3.41 -36.78
CA PHE A 223 -13.21 3.40 -38.04
C PHE A 223 -13.95 2.67 -39.15
N LEU A 224 -14.62 1.55 -38.85
CA LEU A 224 -15.45 0.82 -39.80
C LEU A 224 -16.63 1.68 -40.27
N PHE A 225 -17.28 2.39 -39.35
CA PHE A 225 -18.35 3.33 -39.68
C PHE A 225 -17.85 4.48 -40.55
N ALA A 226 -16.72 5.11 -40.18
CA ALA A 226 -16.11 6.17 -40.97
C ALA A 226 -15.74 5.70 -42.40
N ALA A 227 -15.21 4.48 -42.53
CA ALA A 227 -14.92 3.86 -43.83
C ALA A 227 -16.20 3.65 -44.67
N GLY A 228 -17.29 3.18 -44.04
CA GLY A 228 -18.60 3.04 -44.70
C GLY A 228 -19.15 4.38 -45.20
N VAL A 229 -19.07 5.43 -44.38
CA VAL A 229 -19.50 6.79 -44.78
C VAL A 229 -18.67 7.33 -45.94
N LEU A 230 -17.35 7.15 -45.90
CA LEU A 230 -16.44 7.55 -46.97
C LEU A 230 -16.73 6.83 -48.30
N LEU A 231 -17.01 5.54 -48.25
CA LEU A 231 -17.43 4.77 -49.42
C LEU A 231 -18.73 5.32 -50.01
N CYS A 232 -19.76 5.51 -49.19
CA CYS A 232 -21.04 6.07 -49.64
C CYS A 232 -20.89 7.48 -50.24
N ALA A 233 -20.05 8.33 -49.63
CA ALA A 233 -19.76 9.67 -50.14
C ALA A 233 -19.03 9.61 -51.49
N GLY A 234 -18.01 8.73 -51.61
CA GLY A 234 -17.29 8.52 -52.86
C GLY A 234 -18.19 8.04 -54.00
N THR A 235 -19.11 7.12 -53.72
CA THR A 235 -20.07 6.65 -54.72
C THR A 235 -21.11 7.70 -55.12
N ALA A 236 -21.51 8.59 -54.19
CA ALA A 236 -22.43 9.69 -54.51
C ALA A 236 -21.79 10.79 -55.39
N LEU A 237 -20.45 10.88 -55.39
CA LEU A 237 -19.67 11.79 -56.25
C LEU A 237 -19.42 11.22 -57.65
N LEU A 238 -19.65 9.92 -57.88
CA LEU A 238 -19.59 9.32 -59.22
C LEU A 238 -20.84 9.75 -60.02
N ARG A 239 -20.59 10.38 -61.17
CA ARG A 239 -21.59 11.12 -61.97
C ARG A 239 -22.61 10.24 -62.70
N ASP A 240 -22.39 8.93 -62.81
CA ASP A 240 -23.28 8.02 -63.52
C ASP A 240 -24.35 7.42 -62.60
N LYS A 241 -25.58 7.94 -62.73
CA LYS A 241 -26.74 7.56 -61.90
C LYS A 241 -27.20 6.11 -62.09
N THR A 242 -26.71 5.42 -63.13
CA THR A 242 -27.02 4.02 -63.45
C THR A 242 -26.20 3.02 -62.63
N GLU A 243 -25.00 3.37 -62.17
CA GLU A 243 -24.18 2.49 -61.30
C GLU A 243 -24.66 2.48 -59.84
N LEU A 244 -25.25 3.58 -59.38
CA LEU A 244 -25.83 3.72 -58.03
C LEU A 244 -26.93 2.69 -57.73
N TRP A 245 -27.75 2.32 -58.71
CA TRP A 245 -28.82 1.34 -58.54
C TRP A 245 -28.30 -0.09 -58.37
N TRP A 246 -27.25 -0.47 -59.11
CA TRP A 246 -26.62 -1.79 -58.98
C TRP A 246 -25.86 -1.92 -57.66
N GLN A 247 -25.23 -0.84 -57.20
CA GLN A 247 -24.53 -0.82 -55.92
C GLN A 247 -25.49 -0.84 -54.72
N ALA A 248 -26.62 -0.14 -54.80
CA ALA A 248 -27.67 -0.22 -53.78
C ALA A 248 -28.26 -1.64 -53.68
N ALA A 249 -28.46 -2.32 -54.82
CA ALA A 249 -28.87 -3.71 -54.86
C ALA A 249 -27.80 -4.65 -54.25
N ALA A 250 -26.52 -4.43 -54.56
CA ALA A 250 -25.42 -5.22 -54.00
C ALA A 250 -25.24 -5.02 -52.48
N ALA A 251 -25.33 -3.78 -52.00
CA ALA A 251 -25.26 -3.46 -50.57
C ALA A 251 -26.44 -4.07 -49.79
N ALA A 252 -27.64 -4.05 -50.37
CA ALA A 252 -28.82 -4.71 -49.80
C ALA A 252 -28.65 -6.24 -49.75
N ALA A 253 -28.08 -6.84 -50.80
CA ALA A 253 -27.82 -8.29 -50.86
C ALA A 253 -26.76 -8.73 -49.82
N VAL A 254 -25.67 -7.97 -49.65
CA VAL A 254 -24.64 -8.26 -48.64
C VAL A 254 -25.19 -8.10 -47.23
N SER A 255 -26.03 -7.08 -47.00
CA SER A 255 -26.70 -6.87 -45.70
C SER A 255 -27.65 -8.03 -45.36
N LEU A 256 -28.42 -8.51 -46.34
CA LEU A 256 -29.29 -9.69 -46.20
C LEU A 256 -28.51 -10.97 -45.92
N LEU A 257 -27.35 -11.16 -46.56
CA LEU A 257 -26.45 -12.29 -46.29
C LEU A 257 -25.87 -12.22 -44.88
N PHE A 258 -25.45 -11.04 -44.42
CA PHE A 258 -24.92 -10.85 -43.07
C PHE A 258 -25.97 -11.15 -41.98
N VAL A 259 -27.22 -10.70 -42.19
CA VAL A 259 -28.35 -10.97 -41.27
C VAL A 259 -28.68 -12.47 -41.20
N ASN A 260 -28.44 -13.21 -42.28
CA ASN A 260 -28.72 -14.65 -42.33
C ASN A 260 -27.57 -15.52 -41.77
N VAL A 261 -26.35 -14.97 -41.68
CA VAL A 261 -25.16 -15.64 -41.12
C VAL A 261 -25.02 -15.41 -39.60
N LEU A 262 -25.64 -14.36 -39.07
CA LEU A 262 -25.69 -14.05 -37.62
C LEU A 262 -26.90 -14.67 -36.89
N ARG A 263 -27.67 -15.53 -37.55
CA ARG A 263 -28.79 -16.30 -36.98
C ARG A 263 -28.36 -17.75 -36.74
#